data_AF-A0A3F2RE21-F1
#
_entry.id   AF-A0A3F2RE21-F1
#
_cell.length_a   1.000
_cell.length_b   1.000
_cell.length_c   1.000
_cell.angle_alpha   90.00
_cell.angle_beta   90.00
_cell.angle_gamma   90.00
#
_symmetry.space_group_name_H-M   'P 1'
#
loop_
_entity.id
_entity.type
_entity.pdbx_description
1 polymer ?
#
loop_
_entity_poly.entity_id
_entity_poly.type
_entity_poly.pdbx_seq_one_letter_code
_entity_poly.pdbx_strand_id
1 'polypeptide(L)'
;MRPDSSVKTNYVRGRRYVDCEQMKIERAQISQVFYRRLTEQEYADIVEFRKFPDAISPDATIEHLRLYVDIATVEDLNLVFLEKETLHVQQQNVYRVAFESRVTKPDEVDWRIDSMHLIDKNAIERSPATPLAADDDKKNE
;
A
#
# COMPACT_ATOMS: atom_id res chain seq x y z
N MET A 1 12.79 2.43 27.26
CA MET A 1 11.67 3.02 26.51
C MET A 1 11.48 2.15 25.28
N ARG A 2 10.48 1.25 25.29
CA ARG A 2 10.16 0.43 24.11
C ARG A 2 9.28 1.27 23.19
N PRO A 3 9.47 1.26 21.87
CA PRO A 3 8.50 1.86 20.97
C PRO A 3 7.33 0.89 20.84
N ASP A 4 6.19 1.27 21.40
CA ASP A 4 4.91 0.62 21.13
C ASP A 4 4.29 1.21 19.87
N SER A 5 3.73 0.30 19.08
CA SER A 5 2.58 0.49 18.18
C SER A 5 2.76 1.34 16.90
N SER A 6 2.71 0.66 15.75
CA SER A 6 1.85 1.09 14.65
C SER A 6 1.46 -0.09 13.74
N VAL A 7 0.23 -0.57 14.00
CA VAL A 7 -0.74 -1.18 13.07
C VAL A 7 -0.34 -2.49 12.37
N LYS A 8 -0.40 -3.62 13.12
CA LYS A 8 -0.68 -4.93 12.51
C LYS A 8 -2.16 -5.03 12.15
N THR A 9 -2.52 -4.70 10.92
CA THR A 9 -3.87 -4.94 10.41
C THR A 9 -4.04 -6.44 10.14
N ASN A 10 -4.38 -7.21 11.17
CA ASN A 10 -4.72 -8.63 11.00
C ASN A 10 -6.02 -8.72 10.20
N TYR A 11 -5.93 -9.10 8.92
CA TYR A 11 -7.13 -9.32 8.11
C TYR A 11 -7.68 -10.71 8.42
N VAL A 12 -8.61 -10.79 9.37
CA VAL A 12 -9.31 -12.04 9.70
C VAL A 12 -10.39 -12.29 8.65
N ARG A 13 -10.26 -13.36 7.85
CA ARG A 13 -11.30 -13.78 6.90
C ARG A 13 -11.64 -15.25 7.13
N GLY A 14 -12.66 -15.50 7.93
CA GLY A 14 -13.07 -16.85 8.35
C GLY A 14 -12.06 -17.46 9.34
N ARG A 15 -11.72 -18.75 9.16
CA ARG A 15 -10.76 -19.48 10.01
C ARG A 15 -9.28 -19.23 9.67
N ARG A 16 -8.97 -18.09 9.04
CA ARG A 16 -7.60 -17.71 8.67
C ARG A 16 -7.38 -16.22 8.82
N TYR A 17 -6.15 -15.84 9.11
CA TYR A 17 -5.68 -14.45 9.03
C TYR A 17 -4.27 -14.40 8.45
N VAL A 18 -3.89 -13.22 7.96
CA VAL A 18 -2.55 -12.93 7.48
C VAL A 18 -1.91 -11.97 8.48
N ASP A 19 -0.76 -12.34 9.02
CA ASP A 19 0.09 -11.45 9.82
C ASP A 19 1.29 -11.06 8.97
N CYS A 20 1.58 -9.76 8.89
CA CYS A 20 2.75 -9.24 8.20
C CYS A 20 3.85 -9.06 9.23
N GLU A 21 4.92 -9.85 9.10
CA GLU A 21 6.07 -9.78 10.01
C GLU A 21 6.96 -8.60 9.64
N GLN A 22 7.27 -8.49 8.34
CA GLN A 22 8.15 -7.47 7.81
C GLN A 22 7.70 -7.09 6.39
N MET A 23 7.80 -5.81 6.09
CA MET A 23 7.58 -5.27 4.75
C MET A 23 8.70 -4.29 4.42
N LYS A 24 9.20 -4.38 3.18
CA LYS A 24 10.17 -3.45 2.62
C LYS A 24 9.68 -2.95 1.28
N ILE A 25 9.79 -1.66 1.03
CA ILE A 25 9.66 -1.08 -0.32
C ILE A 25 11.02 -1.21 -1.01
N GLU A 26 11.08 -1.91 -2.14
CA GLU A 26 12.30 -2.06 -2.92
C GLU A 26 12.44 -1.00 -4.01
N ARG A 27 11.31 -0.58 -4.59
CA ARG A 27 11.26 0.42 -5.64
C ARG A 27 9.93 1.16 -5.59
N ALA A 28 9.99 2.47 -5.81
CA ALA A 28 8.82 3.30 -6.13
C ALA A 28 9.13 4.09 -7.39
N GLN A 29 8.24 4.04 -8.38
CA GLN A 29 8.41 4.75 -9.65
C GLN A 29 7.09 5.31 -10.15
N ILE A 30 7.13 6.51 -10.73
CA ILE A 30 5.97 7.07 -11.42
C ILE A 30 5.77 6.29 -12.72
N SER A 31 4.60 5.68 -12.90
CA SER A 31 4.25 4.95 -14.11
C SER A 31 3.43 5.82 -15.07
N GLN A 32 2.56 6.70 -14.56
CA GLN A 32 1.74 7.60 -15.37
C GLN A 32 1.45 8.92 -14.64
N VAL A 33 1.24 9.98 -15.42
CA VAL A 33 0.87 11.31 -14.95
C VAL A 33 -0.29 11.81 -15.81
N PHE A 34 -1.36 12.28 -15.16
CA PHE A 34 -2.51 12.87 -15.83
C PHE A 34 -2.78 14.25 -15.28
N TYR A 35 -2.81 15.22 -16.17
CA TYR A 35 -3.22 16.58 -15.86
C TYR A 35 -4.50 16.90 -16.61
N ARG A 36 -5.49 17.47 -15.92
CA ARG A 36 -6.76 17.89 -16.53
C ARG A 36 -7.40 19.04 -15.77
N ARG A 37 -8.34 19.71 -16.42
CA ARG A 37 -9.24 20.67 -15.79
C ARG A 37 -10.60 20.04 -15.59
N LEU A 38 -11.19 20.28 -14.43
CA LEU A 38 -12.49 19.74 -14.00
C LEU A 38 -13.41 20.88 -13.56
N THR A 39 -14.71 20.67 -13.63
CA THR A 39 -15.69 21.47 -12.87
C THR A 39 -15.64 21.06 -11.39
N GLU A 40 -16.17 21.92 -10.49
CA GLU A 40 -16.27 21.59 -9.07
C GLU A 40 -17.06 20.29 -8.83
N GLN A 41 -18.14 20.05 -9.62
CA GLN A 41 -18.93 18.82 -9.50
C GLN A 41 -18.14 17.58 -9.96
N GLU A 42 -17.44 17.65 -11.09
CA GLU A 42 -16.63 16.53 -11.58
C GLU A 42 -15.50 16.17 -10.62
N TYR A 43 -14.89 17.17 -9.97
CA TYR A 43 -13.89 16.94 -8.94
C TYR A 43 -14.52 16.27 -7.70
N ALA A 44 -15.67 16.77 -7.22
CA ALA A 44 -16.39 16.14 -6.11
C ALA A 44 -16.77 14.68 -6.42
N ASP A 45 -17.22 14.39 -7.64
CA ASP A 45 -17.57 13.04 -8.07
C ASP A 45 -16.36 12.09 -8.08
N ILE A 46 -15.16 12.57 -8.43
CA ILE A 46 -13.92 11.80 -8.34
C ILE A 46 -13.57 11.50 -6.88
N VAL A 47 -13.57 12.53 -6.02
CA VAL A 47 -13.24 12.40 -4.59
C VAL A 47 -14.20 11.44 -3.88
N GLU A 48 -15.47 11.42 -4.28
CA GLU A 48 -16.50 10.52 -3.74
C GLU A 48 -16.58 9.17 -4.49
N PHE A 49 -15.65 8.86 -5.40
CA PHE A 49 -15.59 7.62 -6.19
C PHE A 49 -16.86 7.31 -6.98
N ARG A 50 -17.62 8.33 -7.39
CA ARG A 50 -18.90 8.18 -8.09
C ARG A 50 -18.73 8.02 -9.58
N LYS A 51 -17.93 8.89 -10.20
CA LYS A 51 -17.80 8.95 -11.65
C LYS A 51 -16.48 9.59 -12.08
N PHE A 52 -15.90 9.06 -13.15
CA PHE A 52 -14.80 9.73 -13.85
C PHE A 52 -15.37 10.51 -15.06
N PRO A 53 -14.99 11.78 -15.23
CA PRO A 53 -15.42 12.57 -16.38
C PRO A 53 -14.72 12.11 -17.65
N ASP A 54 -15.51 11.89 -18.71
CA ASP A 54 -15.06 11.37 -20.00
C ASP A 54 -14.78 12.48 -21.04
N ALA A 55 -15.26 13.70 -20.79
CA ALA A 55 -15.13 14.84 -21.70
C ALA A 55 -14.67 16.10 -20.97
N ILE A 56 -14.07 17.03 -21.71
CA ILE A 56 -13.65 18.33 -21.18
C ILE A 56 -14.85 19.27 -21.19
N SER A 57 -15.26 19.74 -20.00
CA SER A 57 -16.26 20.79 -19.88
C SER A 57 -15.65 22.18 -20.15
N PRO A 58 -16.34 23.08 -20.88
CA PRO A 58 -15.91 24.47 -21.03
C PRO A 58 -15.90 25.23 -19.70
N ASP A 59 -16.69 24.80 -18.71
CA ASP A 59 -16.81 25.43 -17.40
C ASP A 59 -15.76 24.90 -16.39
N ALA A 60 -14.81 24.09 -16.85
CA ALA A 60 -13.80 23.46 -16.01
C ALA A 60 -12.76 24.47 -15.50
N THR A 61 -12.77 24.76 -14.20
CA THR A 61 -11.87 25.73 -13.54
C THR A 61 -10.87 25.08 -12.59
N ILE A 62 -11.09 23.84 -12.19
CA ILE A 62 -10.28 23.12 -11.21
C ILE A 62 -9.15 22.40 -11.92
N GLU A 63 -7.92 22.83 -11.68
CA GLU A 63 -6.74 22.11 -12.12
C GLU A 63 -6.54 20.87 -11.23
N HIS A 64 -6.42 19.70 -11.85
CA HIS A 64 -6.35 18.42 -11.16
C HIS A 64 -5.22 17.58 -11.74
N LEU A 65 -4.36 17.08 -10.86
CA LEU A 65 -3.23 16.22 -11.18
C LEU A 65 -3.43 14.85 -10.54
N ARG A 66 -3.21 13.80 -11.33
CA ARG A 66 -3.22 12.42 -10.87
C ARG A 66 -1.91 11.75 -11.23
N LEU A 67 -1.31 11.06 -10.27
CA LEU A 67 -0.10 10.29 -10.44
C LEU A 67 -0.41 8.81 -10.20
N TYR A 68 0.09 7.95 -11.07
CA TYR A 68 0.15 6.52 -10.79
C TYR A 68 1.59 6.18 -10.43
N VAL A 69 1.76 5.56 -9.27
CA VAL A 69 3.04 5.12 -8.74
C VAL A 69 3.01 3.61 -8.59
N ASP A 70 3.96 2.95 -9.22
CA ASP A 70 4.17 1.51 -9.05
C ASP A 70 5.17 1.31 -7.91
N ILE A 71 4.72 0.65 -6.84
CA ILE A 71 5.48 0.37 -5.63
C ILE A 71 5.73 -1.14 -5.56
N ALA A 72 6.99 -1.53 -5.69
CA ALA A 72 7.43 -2.90 -5.50
C ALA A 72 7.80 -3.14 -4.03
N THR A 73 7.22 -4.16 -3.43
CA THR A 73 7.43 -4.56 -2.03
C THR A 73 7.91 -6.00 -1.93
N VAL A 74 8.67 -6.26 -0.88
CA VAL A 74 8.92 -7.61 -0.36
C VAL A 74 8.27 -7.70 1.01
N GLU A 75 7.37 -8.66 1.17
CA GLU A 75 6.52 -8.85 2.34
C GLU A 75 6.70 -10.26 2.89
N ASP A 76 7.17 -10.33 4.11
CA ASP A 76 7.30 -11.55 4.87
C ASP A 76 6.01 -11.75 5.68
N LEU A 77 5.23 -12.76 5.28
CA LEU A 77 3.89 -13.01 5.78
C LEU A 77 3.78 -14.36 6.49
N ASN A 78 2.93 -14.41 7.50
CA ASN A 78 2.43 -15.60 8.16
C ASN A 78 0.97 -15.81 7.79
N LEU A 79 0.69 -16.89 7.07
CA LEU A 79 -0.67 -17.33 6.77
C LEU A 79 -1.10 -18.27 7.89
N VAL A 80 -1.85 -17.73 8.85
CA VAL A 80 -2.29 -18.48 10.02
C VAL A 80 -3.66 -19.09 9.75
N PHE A 81 -3.75 -20.39 9.92
CA PHE A 81 -4.98 -21.17 9.81
C PHE A 81 -5.34 -21.71 11.20
N LEU A 82 -6.60 -21.60 11.64
CA LEU A 82 -6.99 -22.00 13.01
C LEU A 82 -6.77 -23.50 13.33
N GLU A 83 -6.71 -24.36 12.32
CA GLU A 83 -6.64 -25.82 12.47
C GLU A 83 -5.47 -26.45 11.69
N LYS A 84 -4.54 -25.63 11.18
CA LYS A 84 -3.38 -26.11 10.42
C LYS A 84 -2.12 -25.37 10.83
N GLU A 85 -0.98 -25.93 10.47
CA GLU A 85 0.30 -25.25 10.63
C GLU A 85 0.29 -23.90 9.88
N THR A 86 0.99 -22.93 10.47
CA THR A 86 1.18 -21.62 9.86
C THR A 86 2.11 -21.77 8.68
N LEU A 87 1.69 -21.23 7.53
CA LEU A 87 2.53 -21.20 6.34
C LEU A 87 3.28 -19.86 6.31
N HIS A 88 4.61 -19.94 6.26
CA HIS A 88 5.48 -18.78 6.12
C HIS A 88 5.74 -18.52 4.63
N VAL A 89 5.43 -17.31 4.17
CA VAL A 89 5.55 -16.95 2.75
C VAL A 89 6.27 -15.61 2.64
N GLN A 90 7.12 -15.47 1.64
CA GLN A 90 7.59 -14.17 1.16
C GLN A 90 6.80 -13.82 -0.10
N GLN A 91 6.16 -12.67 -0.11
CA GLN A 91 5.51 -12.12 -1.28
C GLN A 91 6.34 -11.00 -1.87
N GLN A 92 6.53 -11.03 -3.18
CA GLN A 92 7.09 -9.94 -3.96
C GLN A 92 5.92 -9.33 -4.73
N ASN A 93 5.41 -8.21 -4.23
CA ASN A 93 4.20 -7.58 -4.75
C ASN A 93 4.57 -6.30 -5.50
N VAL A 94 3.80 -5.98 -6.55
CA VAL A 94 3.82 -4.65 -7.14
C VAL A 94 2.43 -4.07 -7.03
N TYR A 95 2.31 -2.97 -6.31
CA TYR A 95 1.07 -2.20 -6.19
C TYR A 95 1.11 -1.00 -7.12
N ARG A 96 -0.01 -0.70 -7.76
CA ARG A 96 -0.24 0.59 -8.39
C ARG A 96 -1.10 1.44 -7.47
N VAL A 97 -0.52 2.55 -7.01
CA VAL A 97 -1.20 3.54 -6.19
C VAL A 97 -1.49 4.77 -7.05
N ALA A 98 -2.76 5.18 -7.10
CA ALA A 98 -3.17 6.42 -7.71
C ALA A 98 -3.23 7.50 -6.63
N PHE A 99 -2.43 8.54 -6.80
CA PHE A 99 -2.51 9.76 -6.03
C PHE A 99 -3.26 10.83 -6.83
N GLU A 100 -4.14 11.58 -6.19
CA GLU A 100 -4.82 12.71 -6.78
C GLU A 100 -4.60 13.98 -5.95
N SER A 101 -4.62 15.13 -6.63
CA SER A 101 -4.59 16.42 -5.97
C SER A 101 -5.28 17.49 -6.80
N ARG A 102 -5.98 18.39 -6.12
CA ARG A 102 -6.36 19.71 -6.64
C ARG A 102 -5.10 20.57 -6.73
N VAL A 103 -4.63 20.84 -7.94
CA VAL A 103 -3.45 21.67 -8.16
C VAL A 103 -3.88 23.12 -8.22
N THR A 104 -4.02 23.79 -7.07
CA THR A 104 -4.23 25.24 -7.08
C THR A 104 -2.91 26.01 -7.01
N LYS A 105 -1.93 25.53 -6.24
CA LYS A 105 -0.55 26.06 -6.18
C LYS A 105 0.43 24.97 -5.76
N PRO A 106 1.72 25.00 -6.18
CA PRO A 106 2.72 24.01 -5.78
C PRO A 106 2.88 23.85 -4.26
N ASP A 107 2.69 24.94 -3.50
CA ASP A 107 2.80 24.94 -2.04
C ASP A 107 1.53 24.44 -1.33
N GLU A 108 0.43 24.26 -2.08
CA GLU A 108 -0.89 23.88 -1.57
C GLU A 108 -1.31 22.47 -2.02
N VAL A 109 -0.38 21.69 -2.58
CA VAL A 109 -0.68 20.34 -3.08
C VAL A 109 -1.07 19.42 -1.92
N ASP A 110 -2.36 19.12 -1.83
CA ASP A 110 -2.95 18.14 -0.92
C ASP A 110 -3.07 16.81 -1.67
N TRP A 111 -2.10 15.90 -1.47
CA TRP A 111 -2.11 14.57 -2.11
C TRP A 111 -3.00 13.60 -1.34
N ARG A 112 -3.89 12.94 -2.07
CA ARG A 112 -4.74 11.88 -1.52
C ARG A 112 -4.52 10.58 -2.27
N ILE A 113 -4.59 9.46 -1.55
CA ILE A 113 -4.63 8.15 -2.19
C ILE A 113 -6.05 7.94 -2.66
N ASP A 114 -6.23 8.03 -3.97
CA ASP A 114 -7.49 7.72 -4.63
C ASP A 114 -7.69 6.19 -4.68
N SER A 115 -6.69 5.43 -5.11
CA SER A 115 -6.82 3.98 -5.18
C SER A 115 -5.49 3.27 -5.06
N MET A 116 -5.55 2.01 -4.61
CA MET A 116 -4.41 1.11 -4.55
C MET A 116 -4.86 -0.28 -4.95
N HIS A 117 -4.17 -0.89 -5.91
CA HIS A 117 -4.44 -2.26 -6.32
C HIS A 117 -3.16 -3.01 -6.65
N LEU A 118 -3.18 -4.33 -6.45
CA LEU A 118 -2.08 -5.22 -6.78
C LEU A 118 -2.07 -5.46 -8.29
N ILE A 119 -0.95 -5.20 -8.96
CA ILE A 119 -0.77 -5.39 -10.41
C ILE A 119 0.16 -6.54 -10.75
N ASP A 120 1.04 -6.93 -9.84
CA ASP A 120 1.88 -8.12 -9.96
C ASP A 120 2.09 -8.76 -8.59
N LYS A 121 2.21 -10.09 -8.57
CA LYS A 121 2.36 -10.89 -7.37
C LYS A 121 3.18 -12.14 -7.65
N ASN A 122 4.25 -12.29 -6.89
CA ASN A 122 4.97 -13.54 -6.76
C ASN A 122 5.01 -13.98 -5.29
N ALA A 123 5.00 -15.29 -5.04
CA ALA A 123 5.00 -15.86 -3.70
C ALA A 123 5.97 -17.02 -3.61
N ILE A 124 6.82 -17.00 -2.59
CA ILE A 124 7.85 -18.00 -2.33
C ILE A 124 7.65 -18.52 -0.91
N GLU A 125 7.50 -19.83 -0.74
CA GLU A 125 7.42 -20.44 0.58
C GLU A 125 8.75 -20.26 1.32
N ARG A 126 8.69 -19.84 2.58
CA ARG A 126 9.84 -19.67 3.45
C ARG A 126 9.89 -20.83 4.43
N SER A 127 11.08 -21.35 4.69
CA SER A 127 11.29 -22.19 5.87
C SER A 127 11.06 -21.35 7.13
N PRO A 128 10.47 -21.91 8.21
CA PRO A 128 10.34 -21.19 9.47
C PRO A 128 11.72 -20.73 9.94
N ALA A 129 11.84 -19.45 10.31
CA ALA A 129 13.09 -18.92 10.83
C ALA A 129 13.49 -19.74 12.08
N THR A 130 14.70 -20.31 12.07
CA THR A 130 15.28 -20.87 13.29
C THR A 130 15.38 -19.71 14.28
N PRO A 131 14.81 -19.81 15.49
CA PRO A 131 15.01 -18.78 16.51
C PRO A 131 16.51 -18.62 16.67
N LEU A 132 17.04 -17.41 16.43
CA LEU A 132 18.38 -17.08 16.85
C LEU A 132 18.46 -17.47 18.33
N ALA A 133 19.33 -18.44 18.63
CA ALA A 133 19.55 -18.90 19.99
C ALA A 133 19.70 -17.65 20.86
N ALA A 134 18.88 -17.57 21.93
CA ALA A 134 19.10 -16.60 22.97
C ALA A 134 20.58 -16.65 23.32
N ASP A 135 21.26 -15.50 23.21
CA ASP A 135 22.64 -15.33 23.61
C ASP A 135 22.71 -15.81 25.07
N ASP A 136 23.22 -17.02 25.22
CA ASP A 136 23.39 -17.70 26.48
C ASP A 136 24.63 -17.01 27.09
N ASP A 137 24.40 -15.84 27.69
CA ASP A 137 25.38 -15.06 28.44
C ASP A 137 25.76 -15.89 29.68
N LYS A 138 26.56 -16.93 29.43
CA LYS A 138 27.23 -17.71 30.44
C LYS A 138 28.30 -16.82 31.06
N LYS A 139 28.00 -16.41 32.29
CA LYS A 139 28.94 -16.34 33.44
C LYS A 139 30.38 -16.71 33.08
N ASN A 140 31.25 -15.71 33.08
CA ASN A 140 32.61 -15.73 33.59
C ASN A 140 32.73 -14.37 34.30
N GLU A 141 33.11 -14.20 35.56
CA GLU A 141 33.75 -15.02 36.58
C GLU A 141 33.46 -14.34 37.93
#